data_AF-A0A8T4NUH0-F1
#
_entry.id   AF-A0A8T4NUH0-F1
#
_cell.length_a   1.000
_cell.length_b   1.000
_cell.length_c   1.000
_cell.angle_alpha   90.00
_cell.angle_beta   90.00
_cell.angle_gamma   90.00
#
_symmetry.space_group_name_H-M   'P 1'
#
loop_
_entity.id
_entity.type
_entity.pdbx_description
1 polymer ?
#
loop_
_entity_poly.entity_id
_entity_poly.type
_entity_poly.pdbx_seq_one_letter_code
_entity_poly.pdbx_strand_id
1 'polypeptide(L)'
;MGLIDQIIQLRAQGYPDDQIIDALKQQGINPREISDAIAQAQIKNAVAGEQEMSAEEYQNVQNNYSDQQTMQAPQPTQQNYPEQQQQYYGENQYGQQGGTQNGGYYEQQNYSSGQNNSETTMEIAEQVFDEKIKKFEKQISESSEFKNTAQSKIDQISERLKRIENMIDQLQVKILDKVSSYNDSLSSIKGEMSMMEDSFQKMINPVLDKHTEHGKSSHEKAEEHHHEPISSKVDEILKKHTTHHKK
;
A
#
# COMPACT_ATOMS: atom_id res chain seq x y z
N MET A 1 14.34 0.41 -28.99
CA MET A 1 13.42 -0.53 -28.32
C MET A 1 13.35 -0.14 -26.85
N GLY A 2 12.18 -0.22 -26.21
CA GLY A 2 12.08 0.07 -24.78
C GLY A 2 12.75 -1.03 -23.94
N LEU A 3 13.20 -0.67 -22.74
CA LEU A 3 13.83 -1.61 -21.79
C LEU A 3 12.93 -2.82 -21.49
N ILE A 4 11.64 -2.57 -21.33
CA ILE A 4 10.62 -3.59 -21.07
C ILE A 4 10.54 -4.59 -22.24
N ASP A 5 10.54 -4.10 -23.48
CA ASP A 5 10.45 -4.95 -24.67
C ASP A 5 11.72 -5.80 -24.85
N GLN A 6 12.88 -5.24 -24.48
CA GLN A 6 14.15 -5.97 -24.48
C GLN A 6 14.17 -7.11 -23.46
N ILE A 7 13.63 -6.87 -22.25
CA ILE A 7 13.49 -7.91 -21.21
C ILE A 7 12.55 -9.02 -21.67
N ILE A 8 11.40 -8.65 -22.26
CA ILE A 8 10.44 -9.63 -22.81
C ILE A 8 11.10 -10.47 -23.91
N GLN A 9 11.88 -9.86 -24.79
CA GLN A 9 12.60 -10.56 -25.85
C GLN A 9 13.64 -11.53 -25.31
N LEU A 10 14.46 -11.12 -24.33
CA LEU A 10 15.47 -11.98 -23.71
C LEU A 10 14.82 -13.14 -22.95
N ARG A 11 13.71 -12.89 -22.27
CA ARG A 11 12.94 -13.95 -21.61
C ARG A 11 12.32 -14.93 -22.62
N ALA A 12 11.80 -14.44 -23.74
CA ALA A 12 11.30 -15.27 -24.83
C ALA A 12 12.40 -16.14 -25.48
N GLN A 13 13.67 -15.74 -25.37
CA GLN A 13 14.84 -16.53 -25.77
C GLN A 13 15.29 -17.55 -24.71
N GLY A 14 14.64 -17.59 -23.53
CA GLY A 14 14.93 -18.54 -22.46
C GLY A 14 16.05 -18.11 -21.51
N TYR A 15 16.45 -16.84 -21.52
CA TYR A 15 17.42 -16.34 -20.53
C TYR A 15 16.77 -16.21 -19.14
N PRO A 16 17.42 -16.68 -18.06
CA PRO A 16 16.96 -16.46 -16.70
C PRO A 16 17.14 -14.99 -16.29
N ASP A 17 16.29 -14.50 -15.37
CA ASP A 17 16.25 -13.08 -14.98
C ASP A 17 17.62 -12.57 -14.48
N ASP A 18 18.42 -13.39 -13.79
CA ASP A 18 19.79 -13.02 -13.35
C ASP A 18 20.73 -12.70 -14.53
N GLN A 19 20.66 -13.49 -15.61
CA GLN A 19 21.47 -13.25 -16.80
C GLN A 19 21.00 -12.01 -17.57
N ILE A 20 19.68 -11.75 -17.55
CA ILE A 20 19.10 -10.53 -18.12
C ILE A 20 19.62 -9.30 -17.36
N ILE A 21 19.67 -9.37 -16.02
CA ILE A 21 20.19 -8.29 -15.18
C ILE A 21 21.64 -7.98 -15.52
N ASP A 22 22.49 -9.01 -15.64
CA ASP A 22 23.91 -8.82 -15.95
C ASP A 22 24.13 -8.27 -17.36
N ALA A 23 23.36 -8.74 -18.35
CA ALA A 23 23.41 -8.22 -19.72
C ALA A 23 23.02 -6.73 -19.78
N LEU A 24 21.96 -6.33 -19.06
CA LEU A 24 21.50 -4.93 -19.03
C LEU A 24 22.43 -4.02 -18.22
N LYS A 25 23.05 -4.53 -17.14
CA LYS A 25 24.09 -3.82 -16.40
C LYS A 25 25.33 -3.55 -17.27
N GLN A 26 25.74 -4.51 -18.10
CA GLN A 26 26.85 -4.32 -19.06
C GLN A 26 26.54 -3.24 -20.11
N GLN A 27 25.26 -3.01 -20.39
CA GLN A 27 24.80 -1.92 -21.25
C GLN A 27 24.73 -0.56 -20.54
N GLY A 28 25.12 -0.49 -19.26
CA GLY A 28 25.14 0.73 -18.47
C GLY A 28 23.77 1.16 -17.93
N ILE A 29 22.78 0.26 -17.95
CA ILE A 29 21.43 0.54 -17.47
C ILE A 29 21.41 0.47 -15.94
N ASN A 30 20.69 1.39 -15.29
CA ASN A 30 20.66 1.49 -13.84
C ASN A 30 20.00 0.23 -13.23
N PRO A 31 20.60 -0.40 -12.19
CA PRO A 31 20.01 -1.56 -11.51
C PRO A 31 18.56 -1.37 -11.07
N ARG A 32 18.19 -0.15 -10.66
CA ARG A 32 16.82 0.16 -10.25
C ARG A 32 15.84 0.13 -11.43
N GLU A 33 16.24 0.69 -12.56
CA GLU A 33 15.44 0.69 -13.79
C GLU A 33 15.25 -0.72 -14.34
N ILE A 34 16.28 -1.57 -14.22
CA ILE A 34 16.21 -2.99 -14.58
C ILE A 34 15.17 -3.71 -13.71
N SER A 35 15.23 -3.54 -12.39
CA SER A 35 14.28 -4.17 -11.46
C SER A 35 12.84 -3.75 -11.74
N ASP A 36 12.60 -2.44 -11.91
CA ASP A 36 11.27 -1.90 -12.23
C ASP A 36 10.76 -2.43 -13.58
N ALA A 37 11.62 -2.51 -14.59
CA ALA A 37 11.25 -3.00 -15.91
C ALA A 37 10.99 -4.51 -15.94
N ILE A 38 11.69 -5.31 -15.13
CA ILE A 38 11.43 -6.74 -14.96
C ILE A 38 10.04 -6.96 -14.35
N ALA A 39 9.70 -6.21 -13.29
CA ALA A 39 8.39 -6.27 -12.66
C ALA A 39 7.27 -5.87 -13.63
N GLN A 40 7.46 -4.78 -14.39
CA GLN A 40 6.51 -4.35 -15.40
C GLN A 40 6.37 -5.37 -16.54
N ALA A 41 7.46 -6.01 -16.97
CA ALA A 41 7.43 -7.06 -17.98
C ALA A 41 6.66 -8.30 -17.49
N GLN A 42 6.81 -8.69 -16.23
CA GLN A 42 6.04 -9.80 -15.62
C GLN A 42 4.54 -9.50 -15.62
N ILE A 43 4.15 -8.28 -15.20
CA ILE A 43 2.75 -7.86 -15.21
C ILE A 43 2.21 -7.83 -16.65
N LYS A 44 2.95 -7.27 -17.60
CA LYS A 44 2.53 -7.18 -19.01
C LYS A 44 2.32 -8.57 -19.62
N ASN A 45 3.17 -9.55 -19.30
CA ASN A 45 3.00 -10.93 -19.74
C ASN A 45 1.76 -11.60 -19.09
N ALA A 46 1.55 -11.40 -17.78
CA ALA A 46 0.39 -11.93 -17.07
C ALA A 46 -0.94 -11.33 -17.57
N VAL A 47 -0.92 -10.07 -18.02
CA VAL A 47 -2.11 -9.39 -18.56
C VAL A 47 -2.36 -9.73 -20.03
N ALA A 48 -1.30 -9.98 -20.82
CA ALA A 48 -1.41 -10.31 -22.24
C ALA A 48 -1.73 -11.79 -22.51
N GLY A 49 -1.47 -12.68 -21.54
CA GLY A 49 -1.78 -14.10 -21.66
C GLY A 49 -2.78 -14.56 -20.61
N GLU A 50 -4.02 -14.85 -21.02
CA GLU A 50 -4.90 -15.82 -20.34
C GLU A 50 -4.33 -17.23 -20.49
N GLN A 51 -3.11 -17.44 -19.99
CA GLN A 51 -2.53 -18.76 -19.83
C GLN A 51 -2.33 -18.98 -18.34
N GLU A 52 -3.09 -19.95 -17.81
CA GLU A 52 -3.00 -20.48 -16.46
C GLU A 52 -1.56 -20.91 -16.15
N MET A 53 -0.74 -19.97 -15.66
CA MET A 53 0.48 -20.32 -14.95
C MET A 53 0.09 -20.61 -13.50
N SER A 54 0.34 -21.86 -13.11
CA SER A 54 0.17 -22.41 -11.78
C SER A 54 0.70 -21.46 -10.69
N ALA A 55 -0.13 -21.23 -9.68
CA ALA A 55 0.05 -20.26 -8.59
C ALA A 55 1.20 -20.56 -7.61
N GLU A 56 2.17 -21.40 -7.96
CA GLU A 56 3.26 -21.83 -7.06
C GLU A 56 4.55 -21.02 -7.23
N GLU A 57 4.67 -20.15 -8.23
CA GLU A 57 5.90 -19.39 -8.52
C GLU A 57 5.86 -17.91 -8.05
N TYR A 58 4.83 -17.51 -7.30
CA TYR A 58 4.69 -16.14 -6.78
C TYR A 58 5.24 -15.92 -5.36
N GLN A 59 5.81 -16.94 -4.71
CA GLN A 59 6.28 -16.82 -3.31
C GLN A 59 7.77 -16.50 -3.11
N ASN A 60 8.59 -16.45 -4.17
CA ASN A 60 10.04 -16.22 -4.03
C ASN A 60 10.56 -14.83 -4.45
N VAL A 61 9.72 -13.94 -4.99
CA VAL A 61 10.21 -12.65 -5.54
C VAL A 61 10.14 -11.47 -4.54
N GLN A 62 9.54 -11.65 -3.35
CA GLN A 62 9.28 -10.54 -2.42
C GLN A 62 10.19 -10.50 -1.17
N ASN A 63 11.31 -11.24 -1.14
CA ASN A 63 12.17 -11.31 0.06
C ASN A 63 13.64 -10.89 -0.13
N ASN A 64 14.02 -10.29 -1.26
CA ASN A 64 15.44 -9.96 -1.50
C ASN A 64 15.69 -8.51 -1.96
N TYR A 65 15.07 -7.54 -1.29
CA TYR A 65 15.38 -6.10 -1.46
C TYR A 65 15.46 -5.39 -0.10
N SER A 66 16.45 -5.75 0.70
CA SER A 66 16.84 -4.94 1.85
C SER A 66 18.28 -5.23 2.27
N ASP A 67 19.23 -4.93 1.39
CA ASP A 67 20.58 -4.54 1.80
C ASP A 67 21.35 -4.02 0.58
N GLN A 68 21.50 -2.69 0.47
CA GLN A 68 22.77 -2.04 0.10
C GLN A 68 22.64 -0.52 -0.09
N GLN A 69 23.61 0.17 0.53
CA GLN A 69 24.15 1.50 0.22
C GLN A 69 23.48 2.74 0.81
N THR A 70 23.89 3.07 2.04
CA THR A 70 24.14 4.44 2.47
C THR A 70 25.47 4.93 1.85
N MET A 71 25.41 5.89 0.92
CA MET A 71 26.61 6.62 0.49
C MET A 71 27.00 7.67 1.53
N GLN A 72 28.22 7.55 2.03
CA GLN A 72 28.86 8.45 2.98
C GLN A 72 29.58 9.57 2.22
N ALA A 73 29.32 10.83 2.58
CA ALA A 73 29.99 12.01 2.04
C ALA A 73 31.42 12.15 2.62
N PRO A 74 32.39 12.69 1.85
CA PRO A 74 33.76 12.88 2.32
C PRO A 74 33.86 14.10 3.26
N GLN A 75 34.28 13.88 4.51
CA GLN A 75 34.69 14.95 5.43
C GLN A 75 36.21 15.15 5.41
N PRO A 76 36.69 16.40 5.54
CA PRO A 76 38.11 16.73 5.55
C PRO A 76 38.79 16.36 6.87
N THR A 77 40.03 15.93 6.73
CA THR A 77 40.99 15.58 7.77
C THR A 77 41.28 16.75 8.71
N GLN A 78 41.16 16.50 10.02
CA GLN A 78 41.91 17.25 11.02
C GLN A 78 42.61 16.31 12.02
N GLN A 79 43.86 16.69 12.21
CA GLN A 79 44.95 16.11 12.95
C GLN A 79 44.89 16.55 14.42
N ASN A 80 44.88 15.64 15.41
CA ASN A 80 45.53 15.86 16.70
C ASN A 80 45.67 14.59 17.57
N TYR A 81 46.84 14.43 18.19
CA TYR A 81 47.29 13.43 19.20
C TYR A 81 46.84 13.81 20.63
N PRO A 82 47.24 13.16 21.77
CA PRO A 82 47.69 11.76 22.09
C PRO A 82 47.02 11.12 23.35
N GLU A 83 47.39 9.84 23.62
CA GLU A 83 47.55 9.09 24.90
C GLU A 83 46.42 9.00 25.97
N GLN A 84 46.06 7.77 26.39
CA GLN A 84 46.48 7.18 27.68
C GLN A 84 45.89 5.77 27.98
N GLN A 85 46.80 4.89 28.43
CA GLN A 85 46.73 3.92 29.56
C GLN A 85 45.85 2.65 29.56
N GLN A 86 46.57 1.51 29.50
CA GLN A 86 46.63 0.35 30.43
C GLN A 86 45.36 -0.29 31.05
N GLN A 87 45.20 -1.60 30.83
CA GLN A 87 45.01 -2.71 31.82
C GLN A 87 44.75 -4.01 31.02
N TYR A 88 45.56 -5.07 30.98
CA TYR A 88 46.14 -6.01 31.97
C TYR A 88 45.17 -7.06 32.56
N TYR A 89 45.64 -8.32 32.58
CA TYR A 89 45.08 -9.65 33.01
C TYR A 89 44.30 -10.44 31.94
N GLY A 90 44.49 -11.75 31.70
CA GLY A 90 45.33 -12.84 32.25
C GLY A 90 44.90 -14.14 31.52
N GLU A 91 45.79 -14.95 30.96
CA GLU A 91 46.46 -16.14 31.55
C GLU A 91 45.57 -17.40 31.76
N ASN A 92 45.83 -18.44 30.96
CA ASN A 92 45.64 -19.89 31.16
C ASN A 92 45.92 -20.56 29.79
N GLN A 93 47.03 -21.22 29.45
CA GLN A 93 48.00 -22.10 30.13
C GLN A 93 47.40 -23.39 30.71
N TYR A 94 47.24 -24.40 29.86
CA TYR A 94 47.46 -25.80 30.23
C TYR A 94 48.16 -26.52 29.09
N GLY A 95 49.38 -26.99 29.35
CA GLY A 95 50.09 -28.01 28.59
C GLY A 95 50.26 -29.26 29.44
N GLN A 96 50.35 -30.43 28.79
CA GLN A 96 50.86 -31.75 29.20
C GLN A 96 50.19 -32.78 28.27
N GLN A 97 50.78 -33.86 27.76
CA GLN A 97 52.01 -34.59 28.08
C GLN A 97 52.32 -35.49 26.88
N GLY A 98 53.61 -35.70 26.56
CA GLY A 98 54.04 -36.71 25.58
C GLY A 98 54.16 -38.11 26.20
N GLY A 99 54.10 -39.15 25.35
CA GLY A 99 54.41 -40.52 25.75
C GLY A 99 54.35 -41.51 24.58
N THR A 100 55.51 -42.07 24.21
CA THR A 100 55.74 -43.11 23.20
C THR A 100 55.74 -44.50 23.85
N GLN A 101 55.09 -45.51 23.24
CA GLN A 101 55.37 -46.97 23.35
C GLN A 101 54.43 -47.69 22.34
N ASN A 102 54.90 -48.37 21.28
CA ASN A 102 55.61 -49.66 21.18
C ASN A 102 54.74 -50.91 21.48
N GLY A 103 54.36 -51.63 20.42
CA GLY A 103 54.35 -53.11 20.35
C GLY A 103 53.19 -53.89 20.99
N GLY A 104 52.67 -54.89 20.26
CA GLY A 104 52.13 -56.11 20.88
C GLY A 104 50.66 -56.45 20.63
N TYR A 105 50.38 -57.04 19.48
CA TYR A 105 49.72 -58.34 19.32
C TYR A 105 48.86 -58.98 20.45
N TYR A 106 47.61 -59.29 20.07
CA TYR A 106 46.59 -60.24 20.57
C TYR A 106 46.16 -60.19 22.05
N GLU A 107 44.86 -59.93 22.28
CA GLU A 107 44.01 -60.96 22.90
C GLU A 107 42.52 -60.80 22.55
N GLN A 108 41.94 -61.95 22.25
CA GLN A 108 40.56 -62.24 21.96
C GLN A 108 39.79 -62.35 23.29
N GLN A 109 38.83 -61.46 23.56
CA GLN A 109 37.84 -61.64 24.63
C GLN A 109 36.44 -61.36 24.06
N ASN A 110 35.70 -62.43 23.77
CA ASN A 110 34.80 -63.13 24.68
C ASN A 110 33.47 -62.38 24.80
N TYR A 111 32.53 -62.83 23.96
CA TYR A 111 31.12 -62.47 23.98
C TYR A 111 30.51 -62.90 25.33
N SER A 112 30.55 -61.99 26.31
CA SER A 112 29.67 -62.07 27.48
C SER A 112 28.31 -61.49 27.09
N SER A 113 27.42 -62.40 26.72
CA SER A 113 26.01 -62.14 26.47
C SER A 113 25.31 -61.72 27.76
N GLY A 114 24.72 -60.53 27.78
CA GLY A 114 23.41 -60.33 28.42
C GLY A 114 23.21 -59.16 29.36
N GLN A 115 24.25 -58.47 29.86
CA GLN A 115 24.04 -57.47 30.93
C GLN A 115 24.70 -56.09 30.73
N ASN A 116 25.68 -55.97 29.82
CA ASN A 116 26.36 -54.69 29.56
C ASN A 116 25.79 -53.90 28.36
N ASN A 117 24.88 -54.50 27.59
CA ASN A 117 24.26 -53.83 26.45
C ASN A 117 23.31 -52.71 26.88
N SER A 118 22.77 -52.75 28.11
CA SER A 118 21.85 -51.72 28.59
C SER A 118 22.56 -50.41 28.89
N GLU A 119 23.78 -50.43 29.45
CA GLU A 119 24.55 -49.22 29.73
C GLU A 119 25.02 -48.54 28.44
N THR A 120 25.51 -49.30 27.46
CA THR A 120 25.87 -48.73 26.16
C THR A 120 24.65 -48.25 25.39
N THR A 121 23.51 -48.96 25.49
CA THR A 121 22.25 -48.48 24.88
C THR A 121 21.73 -47.24 25.59
N MET A 122 21.91 -47.13 26.92
CA MET A 122 21.54 -45.96 27.71
C MET A 122 22.40 -44.74 27.34
N GLU A 123 23.72 -44.92 27.22
CA GLU A 123 24.65 -43.86 26.80
C GLU A 123 24.31 -43.34 25.39
N ILE A 124 24.03 -44.25 24.44
CA ILE A 124 23.57 -43.86 23.10
C ILE A 124 22.22 -43.14 23.17
N ALA A 125 21.31 -43.60 24.02
CA ALA A 125 19.99 -42.98 24.17
C ALA A 125 20.09 -41.57 24.78
N GLU A 126 20.91 -41.37 25.81
CA GLU A 126 21.17 -40.06 26.41
C GLU A 126 21.80 -39.10 25.40
N GLN A 127 22.81 -39.55 24.65
CA GLN A 127 23.45 -38.71 23.64
C GLN A 127 22.46 -38.30 22.53
N VAL A 128 21.64 -39.23 22.04
CA VAL A 128 20.61 -38.93 21.04
C VAL A 128 19.56 -37.98 21.62
N PHE A 129 19.16 -38.18 22.88
CA PHE A 129 18.20 -37.32 23.56
C PHE A 129 18.73 -35.90 23.71
N ASP A 130 19.97 -35.71 24.18
CA ASP A 130 20.61 -34.41 24.32
C ASP A 130 20.76 -33.69 22.97
N GLU A 131 21.12 -34.42 21.92
CA GLU A 131 21.21 -33.85 20.58
C GLU A 131 19.84 -33.38 20.07
N LYS A 132 18.78 -34.16 20.32
CA LYS A 132 17.41 -33.80 19.93
C LYS A 132 16.86 -32.64 20.76
N ILE A 133 17.12 -32.60 22.07
CA ILE A 133 16.75 -31.48 22.95
C ILE A 133 17.44 -30.20 22.49
N LYS A 134 18.76 -30.22 22.23
CA LYS A 134 19.49 -29.05 21.73
C LYS A 134 18.95 -28.55 20.39
N LYS A 135 18.59 -29.45 19.46
CA LYS A 135 17.94 -29.08 18.20
C LYS A 135 16.58 -28.44 18.43
N PHE A 136 15.80 -28.97 19.37
CA PHE A 136 14.48 -28.43 19.74
C PHE A 136 14.58 -27.05 20.38
N GLU A 137 15.53 -26.85 21.30
CA GLU A 137 15.81 -25.55 21.91
C GLU A 137 16.20 -24.50 20.84
N LYS A 138 17.04 -24.89 19.89
CA LYS A 138 17.41 -24.03 18.76
C LYS A 138 16.19 -23.63 17.92
N GLN A 139 15.32 -24.58 17.58
CA GLN A 139 14.10 -24.30 16.83
C GLN A 139 13.13 -23.39 17.59
N ILE A 140 13.02 -23.53 18.91
CA ILE A 140 12.23 -22.62 19.75
C ILE A 140 12.81 -21.20 19.71
N SER A 141 14.14 -21.08 19.78
CA SER A 141 14.82 -19.78 19.69
C SER A 141 14.55 -19.11 18.34
N GLU A 142 14.72 -19.84 17.23
CA GLU A 142 14.41 -19.35 15.88
C GLU A 142 12.92 -18.95 15.74
N SER A 143 12.01 -19.71 16.34
CA SER A 143 10.57 -19.39 16.37
C SER A 143 10.28 -18.11 17.16
N SER A 144 11.02 -17.86 18.25
CA SER A 144 10.91 -16.63 19.04
C SER A 144 11.41 -15.41 18.25
N GLU A 145 12.52 -15.54 17.54
CA GLU A 145 13.03 -14.48 16.65
C GLU A 145 12.05 -14.17 15.51
N PHE A 146 11.47 -15.22 14.92
CA PHE A 146 10.40 -15.08 13.95
C PHE A 146 9.19 -14.35 14.54
N LYS A 147 8.74 -14.71 15.75
CA LYS A 147 7.63 -14.03 16.43
C LYS A 147 7.90 -12.54 16.61
N ASN A 148 9.10 -12.17 17.05
CA ASN A 148 9.49 -10.77 17.23
C ASN A 148 9.52 -10.00 15.90
N THR A 149 10.06 -10.62 14.85
CA THR A 149 10.11 -10.04 13.50
C THR A 149 8.70 -9.88 12.91
N ALA A 150 7.85 -10.90 13.06
CA ALA A 150 6.47 -10.88 12.61
C ALA A 150 5.65 -9.81 13.35
N GLN A 151 5.81 -9.71 14.67
CA GLN A 151 5.16 -8.69 15.49
C GLN A 151 5.52 -7.28 15.02
N SER A 152 6.82 -7.01 14.83
CA SER A 152 7.29 -5.72 14.32
C SER A 152 6.70 -5.38 12.94
N LYS A 153 6.66 -6.35 12.01
CA LYS A 153 6.04 -6.16 10.69
C LYS A 153 4.53 -5.90 10.79
N ILE A 154 3.83 -6.60 11.68
CA ILE A 154 2.38 -6.40 11.93
C ILE A 154 2.12 -5.01 12.50
N ASP A 155 2.95 -4.54 13.42
CA ASP A 155 2.83 -3.21 14.01
C ASP A 155 3.04 -2.12 12.95
N GLN A 156 4.06 -2.28 12.09
CA GLN A 156 4.30 -1.38 10.96
C GLN A 156 3.14 -1.36 9.94
N ILE A 157 2.55 -2.51 9.63
CA ILE A 157 1.37 -2.60 8.76
C ILE A 157 0.19 -1.87 9.40
N SER A 158 -0.02 -2.07 10.71
CA SER A 158 -1.10 -1.43 11.46
C SER A 158 -0.96 0.10 11.46
N GLU A 159 0.25 0.63 11.62
CA GLU A 159 0.49 2.08 11.50
C GLU A 159 0.22 2.60 10.09
N ARG A 160 0.66 1.88 9.06
CA ARG A 160 0.41 2.26 7.66
C ARG A 160 -1.09 2.27 7.35
N LEU A 161 -1.84 1.28 7.83
CA LEU A 161 -3.30 1.23 7.68
C LEU A 161 -3.98 2.43 8.34
N LYS A 162 -3.59 2.80 9.57
CA LYS A 162 -4.11 4.01 10.23
C LYS A 162 -3.82 5.28 9.43
N ARG A 163 -2.65 5.39 8.80
CA ARG A 163 -2.33 6.53 7.93
C ARG A 163 -3.20 6.54 6.67
N ILE A 164 -3.44 5.37 6.06
CA ILE A 164 -4.31 5.23 4.88
C ILE A 164 -5.75 5.61 5.25
N GLU A 165 -6.27 5.13 6.38
CA GLU A 165 -7.59 5.48 6.91
C GLU A 165 -7.73 7.00 7.05
N ASN A 166 -6.77 7.66 7.71
CA ASN A 166 -6.77 9.13 7.84
C ASN A 166 -6.72 9.87 6.48
N MET A 167 -5.99 9.35 5.49
CA MET A 167 -5.94 9.95 4.16
C MET A 167 -7.28 9.79 3.42
N ILE A 168 -7.95 8.64 3.59
CA ILE A 168 -9.28 8.39 3.02
C ILE A 168 -10.30 9.34 3.64
N ASP A 169 -10.28 9.52 4.96
CA ASP A 169 -11.18 10.46 5.64
C ASP A 169 -10.98 11.89 5.12
N GLN A 170 -9.73 12.34 5.01
CA GLN A 170 -9.43 13.66 4.44
C GLN A 170 -9.86 13.78 2.98
N LEU A 171 -9.72 12.72 2.19
CA LEU A 171 -10.18 12.70 0.81
C LEU A 171 -11.71 12.81 0.74
N GLN A 172 -12.44 12.11 1.61
CA GLN A 172 -13.90 12.20 1.70
C GLN A 172 -14.35 13.62 2.03
N VAL A 173 -13.72 14.27 3.02
CA VAL A 173 -14.00 15.68 3.36
C VAL A 173 -13.76 16.60 2.16
N LYS A 174 -12.60 16.48 1.50
CA LYS A 174 -12.28 17.29 0.31
C LYS A 174 -13.26 17.07 -0.85
N ILE A 175 -13.74 15.85 -1.05
CA ILE A 175 -14.75 15.54 -2.06
C ILE A 175 -16.07 16.23 -1.71
N LEU A 176 -16.51 16.13 -0.44
CA LEU A 176 -17.74 16.80 0.02
C LEU A 176 -17.65 18.32 -0.10
N ASP A 177 -16.52 18.92 0.29
CA ASP A 177 -16.27 20.36 0.12
C ASP A 177 -16.35 20.76 -1.35
N LYS A 178 -15.73 19.96 -2.23
CA LYS A 178 -15.74 20.25 -3.66
C LYS A 178 -17.14 20.12 -4.26
N VAL A 179 -17.88 19.07 -3.93
CA VAL A 179 -19.28 18.90 -4.36
C VAL A 179 -20.17 20.03 -3.85
N SER A 180 -19.97 20.46 -2.61
CA SER A 180 -20.68 21.61 -2.04
C SER A 180 -20.38 22.90 -2.81
N SER A 181 -19.11 23.17 -3.11
CA SER A 181 -18.72 24.33 -3.94
C SER A 181 -19.31 24.29 -5.36
N TYR A 182 -19.46 23.09 -5.94
CA TYR A 182 -20.14 22.91 -7.22
C TYR A 182 -21.64 23.20 -7.10
N ASN A 183 -22.29 22.75 -6.04
CA ASN A 183 -23.71 23.05 -5.79
C ASN A 183 -23.95 24.55 -5.62
N ASP A 184 -23.08 25.25 -4.88
CA ASP A 184 -23.16 26.72 -4.73
C ASP A 184 -22.96 27.44 -6.06
N SER A 185 -22.02 26.97 -6.88
CA SER A 185 -21.78 27.49 -8.23
C SER A 185 -23.00 27.27 -9.13
N LEU A 186 -23.61 26.07 -9.10
CA LEU A 186 -24.82 25.75 -9.85
C LEU A 186 -26.02 26.59 -9.39
N SER A 187 -26.16 26.83 -8.08
CA SER A 187 -27.21 27.69 -7.54
C SER A 187 -27.03 29.14 -8.00
N SER A 188 -25.79 29.63 -8.05
CA SER A 188 -25.47 30.98 -8.54
C SER A 188 -25.81 31.12 -10.03
N ILE A 189 -25.39 30.15 -10.86
CA ILE A 189 -25.73 30.10 -12.28
C ILE A 189 -27.25 30.05 -12.49
N LYS A 190 -27.97 29.26 -11.70
CA LYS A 190 -29.44 29.20 -11.76
C LYS A 190 -30.08 30.56 -11.42
N GLY A 191 -29.54 31.27 -10.43
CA GLY A 191 -29.98 32.62 -10.07
C GLY A 191 -29.79 33.61 -11.22
N GLU A 192 -28.59 33.63 -11.82
CA GLU A 192 -28.28 34.49 -12.97
C GLU A 192 -29.14 34.15 -14.18
N MET A 193 -29.35 32.86 -14.45
CA MET A 193 -30.22 32.38 -15.53
C MET A 193 -31.67 32.80 -15.33
N SER A 194 -32.18 32.76 -14.09
CA SER A 194 -33.53 33.25 -13.75
C SER A 194 -33.64 34.77 -13.97
N MET A 195 -32.62 35.55 -13.57
CA MET A 195 -32.61 37.00 -13.78
C MET A 195 -32.54 37.35 -15.27
N MET A 196 -31.81 36.56 -16.06
CA MET A 196 -31.75 36.70 -17.52
C MET A 196 -33.11 36.38 -18.15
N GLU A 197 -33.79 35.33 -17.69
CA GLU A 197 -35.15 34.99 -18.11
C GLU A 197 -36.12 36.14 -17.81
N ASP A 198 -36.12 36.68 -16.59
CA ASP A 198 -36.96 37.82 -16.20
C ASP A 198 -36.68 39.06 -17.06
N SER A 199 -35.41 39.32 -17.37
CA SER A 199 -35.00 40.44 -18.21
C SER A 199 -35.48 40.27 -19.65
N PHE A 200 -35.43 39.03 -20.16
CA PHE A 200 -35.95 38.69 -21.48
C PHE A 200 -37.47 38.81 -21.54
N GLN A 201 -38.19 38.31 -20.53
CA GLN A 201 -39.64 38.48 -20.40
C GLN A 201 -40.03 39.97 -20.39
N LYS A 202 -39.33 40.80 -19.60
CA LYS A 202 -39.55 42.25 -19.56
C LYS A 202 -39.23 42.96 -20.88
N MET A 203 -38.31 42.44 -21.68
CA MET A 203 -37.98 43.00 -22.99
C MET A 203 -38.97 42.58 -24.08
N ILE A 204 -39.46 41.33 -24.03
CA ILE A 204 -40.42 40.80 -25.00
C ILE A 204 -41.81 41.39 -24.79
N ASN A 205 -42.30 41.49 -23.55
CA ASN A 205 -43.68 41.90 -23.28
C ASN A 205 -44.06 43.25 -23.95
N PRO A 206 -43.27 44.33 -23.86
CA PRO A 206 -43.60 45.60 -24.52
C PRO A 206 -43.54 45.55 -26.05
N VAL A 207 -42.72 44.67 -26.63
CA VAL A 207 -42.61 44.48 -28.08
C VAL A 207 -43.82 43.72 -28.60
N LEU A 208 -44.29 42.72 -27.85
CA LEU A 208 -45.51 41.98 -28.15
C LEU A 208 -46.75 42.86 -27.99
N ASP A 209 -46.82 43.67 -26.93
CA ASP A 209 -47.94 44.57 -26.64
C ASP A 209 -48.02 45.78 -27.61
N LYS A 210 -46.89 46.29 -28.11
CA LYS A 210 -46.89 47.37 -29.11
C LYS A 210 -47.53 46.96 -30.45
N HIS A 211 -47.57 45.67 -30.79
CA HIS A 211 -48.24 45.19 -31.99
C HIS A 211 -49.75 45.02 -31.83
N THR A 212 -50.28 44.96 -30.60
CA THR A 212 -51.71 44.84 -30.32
C THR A 212 -52.41 46.18 -30.03
N GLU A 213 -51.70 47.19 -29.50
CA GLU A 213 -52.33 48.47 -29.14
C GLU A 213 -52.48 49.49 -30.29
N HIS A 214 -51.67 49.42 -31.35
CA HIS A 214 -51.82 50.35 -32.49
C HIS A 214 -53.05 50.06 -33.40
N GLY A 215 -53.89 49.08 -33.05
CA GLY A 215 -55.14 48.77 -33.76
C GLY A 215 -56.43 49.32 -33.13
N LYS A 216 -56.39 49.96 -31.95
CA LYS A 216 -57.61 50.40 -31.24
C LYS A 216 -57.49 51.82 -30.69
N SER A 217 -57.49 52.82 -31.57
CA SER A 217 -57.86 54.19 -31.19
C SER A 217 -58.85 54.78 -32.20
N SER A 218 -60.11 54.35 -32.10
CA SER A 218 -61.29 55.07 -32.60
C SER A 218 -62.54 54.44 -31.97
N HIS A 219 -63.39 55.28 -31.37
CA HIS A 219 -64.61 54.96 -30.60
C HIS A 219 -64.34 54.29 -29.23
N GLU A 220 -64.93 54.68 -28.11
CA GLU A 220 -66.26 55.27 -27.90
C GLU A 220 -66.33 55.91 -26.51
N LYS A 221 -67.18 56.93 -26.41
CA LYS A 221 -67.48 57.73 -25.23
C LYS A 221 -68.87 57.30 -24.77
N ALA A 222 -69.05 56.88 -23.51
CA ALA A 222 -70.20 57.17 -22.62
C ALA A 222 -70.51 56.04 -21.60
N GLU A 223 -71.08 56.49 -20.48
CA GLU A 223 -71.87 55.76 -19.47
C GLU A 223 -71.17 55.04 -18.30
N GLU A 224 -70.85 55.88 -17.30
CA GLU A 224 -71.28 55.77 -15.90
C GLU A 224 -72.37 54.72 -15.58
N HIS A 225 -72.05 53.69 -14.78
CA HIS A 225 -72.95 53.17 -13.73
C HIS A 225 -72.22 52.22 -12.75
N HIS A 226 -72.53 52.42 -11.47
CA HIS A 226 -72.23 51.61 -10.27
C HIS A 226 -72.10 50.08 -10.44
N HIS A 227 -71.09 49.45 -9.81
CA HIS A 227 -71.29 48.32 -8.88
C HIS A 227 -70.00 47.95 -8.09
N GLU A 228 -70.24 47.46 -6.86
CA GLU A 228 -69.36 47.16 -5.72
C GLU A 228 -68.09 46.31 -5.94
N PRO A 229 -67.10 46.40 -5.02
CA PRO A 229 -65.89 45.59 -5.07
C PRO A 229 -66.13 44.16 -4.55
N ILE A 230 -65.96 43.16 -5.42
CA ILE A 230 -65.91 41.73 -5.08
C ILE A 230 -64.53 41.37 -4.47
N SER A 231 -64.02 42.20 -3.56
CA SER A 231 -62.67 42.07 -2.97
C SER A 231 -62.61 41.15 -1.74
N SER A 232 -63.67 40.44 -1.34
CA SER A 232 -63.68 39.70 -0.06
C SER A 232 -63.88 38.18 -0.12
N LYS A 233 -63.94 37.53 -1.30
CA LYS A 233 -64.23 36.08 -1.39
C LYS A 233 -63.08 35.17 -1.83
N VAL A 234 -61.92 35.71 -2.21
CA VAL A 234 -60.79 34.86 -2.66
C VAL A 234 -59.86 34.48 -1.49
N ASP A 235 -59.76 35.31 -0.45
CA ASP A 235 -58.88 35.03 0.70
C ASP A 235 -59.42 33.95 1.68
N GLU A 236 -60.70 33.56 1.59
CA GLU A 236 -61.26 32.54 2.48
C GLU A 236 -61.08 31.10 1.96
N ILE A 237 -60.78 30.90 0.67
CA ILE A 237 -60.63 29.55 0.07
C ILE A 237 -59.20 29.01 0.22
N LEU A 238 -58.17 29.87 0.29
CA LEU A 238 -56.78 29.42 0.39
C LEU A 238 -56.33 28.99 1.80
N LYS A 239 -57.08 29.32 2.87
CA LYS A 239 -56.72 28.89 4.24
C LYS A 239 -57.17 27.48 4.63
N LYS A 240 -58.01 26.80 3.83
CA LYS A 240 -58.55 25.47 4.21
C LYS A 240 -57.73 24.25 3.75
N HIS A 241 -56.66 24.43 2.96
CA HIS A 241 -55.95 23.28 2.36
C HIS A 241 -54.54 22.97 2.93
N THR A 242 -54.05 23.71 3.94
CA THR A 242 -52.70 23.48 4.51
C THR A 242 -52.72 22.81 5.89
N THR A 243 -53.65 21.88 6.13
CA THR A 243 -53.65 21.09 7.36
C THR A 243 -53.87 19.61 7.06
N HIS A 244 -52.93 18.94 6.38
CA HIS A 244 -52.74 17.48 6.51
C HIS A 244 -51.42 17.02 5.89
N HIS A 245 -50.31 17.31 6.56
CA HIS A 245 -49.13 16.46 6.46
C HIS A 245 -48.32 16.50 7.76
N LYS A 246 -48.56 15.50 8.62
CA LYS A 246 -47.58 14.93 9.57
C LYS A 246 -48.21 13.74 10.29
N LYS A 247 -47.95 12.55 9.77
CA LYS A 247 -47.68 11.34 10.55
C LYS A 247 -46.56 10.59 9.84
#